data_AF-A0A386ZDC1-F1
#
_entry.id   AF-A0A386ZDC1-F1
#
_cell.length_a   1.000
_cell.length_b   1.000
_cell.length_c   1.000
_cell.angle_alpha   90.00
_cell.angle_beta   90.00
_cell.angle_gamma   90.00
#
_symmetry.space_group_name_H-M   'P 1'
#
loop_
_entity.id
_entity.type
_entity.pdbx_description
1 polymer ?
#
loop_
_entity_poly.entity_id
_entity_poly.type
_entity_poly.pdbx_seq_one_letter_code
_entity_poly.pdbx_strand_id
1 'polypeptide(L)'
;MNAANVKLLVWECDNTLWDGVVCDSSAGALRADAARSLRILAERGVMHAIASRGEWAWTVAQLRRHGVAERFAAVEVGWGRKSAAISRIAETLGVDLDQVGYIDAEPLERSEVAHALPQVRCYAARHVDVLAALQEFRAPVGDVPPPTSPMAQVHAR
;
A
#
# COMPACT_ATOMS: atom_id res chain seq x y z
N MET A 1 12.69 20.69 0.53
CA MET A 1 11.37 20.29 -0.01
C MET A 1 10.84 19.21 0.90
N ASN A 2 9.67 19.39 1.53
CA ASN A 2 9.03 18.31 2.28
C ASN A 2 8.62 17.25 1.25
N ALA A 3 9.12 16.02 1.38
CA ALA A 3 8.73 14.94 0.48
C ALA A 3 7.22 14.70 0.64
N ALA A 4 6.46 14.64 -0.46
CA ALA A 4 5.01 14.44 -0.41
C ALA A 4 4.66 13.14 0.34
N ASN A 5 3.61 13.14 1.17
CA ASN A 5 3.16 11.93 1.85
C ASN A 5 2.75 10.86 0.83
N VAL A 6 3.01 9.59 1.15
CA VAL A 6 2.51 8.47 0.35
C VAL A 6 1.02 8.31 0.62
N LYS A 7 0.20 8.41 -0.43
CA LYS A 7 -1.26 8.22 -0.39
C LYS A 7 -1.70 6.88 -0.97
N LEU A 8 -0.84 6.24 -1.77
CA LEU A 8 -1.09 4.95 -2.38
C LEU A 8 0.13 4.05 -2.20
N LEU A 9 -0.06 2.88 -1.58
CA LEU A 9 0.94 1.84 -1.53
C LEU A 9 0.54 0.68 -2.44
N VAL A 10 1.32 0.45 -3.49
CA VAL A 10 1.19 -0.66 -4.41
C VAL A 10 2.02 -1.85 -3.92
N TRP A 11 1.42 -3.02 -3.90
CA TRP A 11 2.01 -4.24 -3.35
C TRP A 11 2.28 -5.27 -4.46
N GLU A 12 3.48 -5.86 -4.44
CA GLU A 12 3.62 -7.27 -4.84
C GLU A 12 2.90 -8.16 -3.81
N CYS A 13 2.36 -9.28 -4.28
CA CYS A 13 1.74 -10.32 -3.49
C CYS A 13 2.75 -11.39 -3.04
N ASP A 14 3.38 -12.07 -3.99
CA ASP A 14 4.20 -13.24 -3.72
C ASP A 14 5.49 -12.86 -2.97
N ASN A 15 5.82 -13.65 -1.94
CA ASN A 15 6.91 -13.38 -0.99
C ASN A 15 6.83 -11.99 -0.30
N THR A 16 5.67 -11.34 -0.33
CA THR A 16 5.45 -10.00 0.21
C THR A 16 4.24 -9.94 1.15
N LEU A 17 3.04 -10.26 0.66
CA LEU A 17 1.83 -10.42 1.48
C LEU A 17 1.81 -11.77 2.19
N TRP A 18 2.28 -12.81 1.52
CA TRP A 18 2.48 -14.16 2.02
C TRP A 18 3.86 -14.67 1.60
N ASP A 19 4.34 -15.74 2.22
CA ASP A 19 5.52 -16.45 1.74
C ASP A 19 5.12 -17.45 0.63
N GLY A 20 5.99 -17.65 -0.35
CA GLY A 20 5.72 -18.54 -1.49
C GLY A 20 5.05 -17.83 -2.68
N VAL A 21 4.82 -18.61 -3.74
CA VAL A 21 4.38 -18.16 -5.06
C VAL A 21 3.08 -18.86 -5.43
N VAL A 22 2.08 -18.10 -5.89
CA VAL A 22 0.75 -18.64 -6.25
C VAL A 22 0.86 -19.65 -7.41
N CYS A 23 1.60 -19.30 -8.48
CA CYS A 23 1.75 -20.17 -9.65
C CYS A 23 2.42 -21.52 -9.32
N ASP A 24 3.29 -21.53 -8.30
CA ASP A 24 4.00 -22.74 -7.86
C ASP A 24 3.19 -23.56 -6.83
N SER A 25 1.96 -23.13 -6.52
CA SER A 25 1.14 -23.72 -5.46
C SER A 25 1.84 -23.76 -4.09
N SER A 26 2.77 -22.82 -3.85
CA SER A 26 3.55 -22.73 -2.61
C SER A 26 3.12 -21.56 -1.71
N ALA A 27 2.18 -20.73 -2.18
CA ALA A 27 1.66 -19.59 -1.42
C ALA A 27 1.06 -20.03 -0.07
N GLY A 28 1.65 -19.51 1.00
CA GLY A 28 1.31 -19.81 2.39
C GLY A 28 0.20 -18.94 2.95
N ALA A 29 0.21 -18.79 4.28
CA ALA A 29 -0.69 -17.89 4.98
C ALA A 29 -0.29 -16.42 4.76
N LEU A 30 -1.28 -15.52 4.85
CA LEU A 30 -1.03 -14.09 4.92
C LEU A 30 -0.12 -13.78 6.12
N ARG A 31 0.95 -13.04 5.88
CA ARG A 31 1.90 -12.66 6.93
C ARG A 31 1.26 -11.66 7.90
N ALA A 32 1.53 -11.85 9.19
CA ALA A 32 0.93 -11.03 10.24
C ALA A 32 1.40 -9.56 10.21
N ASP A 33 2.63 -9.32 9.79
CA ASP A 33 3.21 -7.99 9.60
C ASP A 33 2.57 -7.25 8.41
N ALA A 34 2.38 -7.92 7.27
CA ALA A 34 1.68 -7.39 6.10
C ALA A 34 0.22 -7.05 6.44
N ALA A 35 -0.50 -7.95 7.12
CA ALA A 35 -1.87 -7.70 7.56
C ALA A 35 -1.97 -6.48 8.50
N ARG A 36 -1.01 -6.34 9.42
CA ARG A 36 -0.91 -5.19 10.33
C ARG A 36 -0.65 -3.90 9.56
N SER A 37 0.28 -3.90 8.61
CA SER A 37 0.62 -2.72 7.81
C SER A 37 -0.53 -2.29 6.92
N LEU A 38 -1.22 -3.21 6.23
CA LEU A 38 -2.44 -2.91 5.48
C LEU A 38 -3.50 -2.22 6.37
N ARG A 39 -3.69 -2.70 7.60
CA ARG A 39 -4.66 -2.09 8.53
C ARG A 39 -4.23 -0.69 8.97
N ILE A 40 -3.01 -0.54 9.49
CA ILE A 40 -2.54 0.74 10.07
C ILE A 40 -2.44 1.82 9.00
N LEU A 41 -1.98 1.48 7.80
CA LEU A 41 -1.84 2.44 6.72
C LEU A 41 -3.22 2.85 6.18
N ALA A 42 -4.17 1.92 6.05
CA ALA A 42 -5.56 2.25 5.70
C ALA A 42 -6.22 3.18 6.74
N GLU A 43 -6.02 2.94 8.04
CA GLU A 43 -6.50 3.83 9.12
C GLU A 43 -5.92 5.25 9.03
N ARG A 44 -4.79 5.44 8.35
CA ARG A 44 -4.16 6.74 8.09
C ARG A 44 -4.53 7.36 6.74
N GLY A 45 -5.46 6.73 6.01
CA GLY A 45 -5.93 7.21 4.70
C GLY A 45 -5.03 6.81 3.52
N VAL A 46 -4.13 5.85 3.69
CA VAL A 46 -3.32 5.30 2.59
C VAL A 46 -4.14 4.24 1.86
N MET A 47 -4.35 4.43 0.57
CA MET A 47 -4.98 3.43 -0.31
C MET A 47 -3.99 2.29 -0.62
N HIS A 48 -4.52 1.12 -0.90
CA HIS A 48 -3.74 -0.04 -1.32
C HIS A 48 -4.14 -0.51 -2.71
N ALA A 49 -3.16 -0.95 -3.49
CA ALA A 49 -3.37 -1.59 -4.78
C ALA A 49 -2.37 -2.73 -4.98
N ILE A 50 -2.59 -3.56 -5.97
CA ILE A 50 -1.70 -4.69 -6.31
C ILE A 50 -1.12 -4.49 -7.70
N ALA A 51 0.19 -4.67 -7.79
CA ALA A 51 0.90 -4.93 -9.04
C ALA A 51 1.71 -6.22 -8.84
N SER A 52 1.15 -7.36 -9.27
CA SER A 52 1.75 -8.70 -9.08
C SER A 52 2.04 -9.37 -10.41
N ARG A 53 2.98 -10.33 -10.43
CA ARG A 53 3.20 -11.20 -11.60
C ARG A 53 2.45 -12.51 -11.42
N GLY A 54 1.86 -13.00 -12.50
CA GLY A 54 1.17 -14.29 -12.51
C GLY A 54 -0.17 -14.23 -13.21
N GLU A 55 -1.02 -15.19 -12.86
CA GLU A 55 -2.37 -15.33 -13.40
C GLU A 55 -3.40 -14.61 -12.52
N TRP A 56 -4.10 -13.64 -13.09
CA TRP A 56 -5.04 -12.78 -12.35
C TRP A 56 -6.08 -13.56 -11.55
N ALA A 57 -6.67 -14.59 -12.16
CA ALA A 57 -7.71 -15.40 -11.52
C ALA A 57 -7.19 -16.12 -10.27
N TRP A 58 -5.95 -16.60 -10.30
CA TRP A 58 -5.36 -17.33 -9.18
C TRP A 58 -4.94 -16.37 -8.06
N THR A 59 -4.31 -15.25 -8.39
CA THR A 59 -3.92 -14.23 -7.41
C THR A 59 -5.16 -13.66 -6.70
N VAL A 60 -6.23 -13.34 -7.44
CA VAL A 60 -7.48 -12.83 -6.84
C VAL A 60 -8.16 -13.90 -5.98
N ALA A 61 -8.14 -15.16 -6.39
CA ALA A 61 -8.64 -16.25 -5.55
C ALA A 61 -7.87 -16.35 -4.23
N GLN A 62 -6.54 -16.22 -4.25
CA GLN A 62 -5.72 -16.25 -3.04
C GLN A 62 -6.01 -15.06 -2.11
N LEU A 63 -6.15 -13.84 -2.65
CA LEU A 63 -6.54 -12.65 -1.88
C LEU A 63 -7.90 -12.82 -1.19
N ARG A 64 -8.88 -13.42 -1.89
CA ARG A 64 -10.20 -13.74 -1.32
C ARG A 64 -10.12 -14.78 -0.23
N ARG A 65 -9.32 -15.84 -0.41
CA ARG A 65 -9.08 -16.87 0.62
C ARG A 65 -8.47 -16.28 1.89
N HIS A 66 -7.63 -15.25 1.76
CA HIS A 66 -7.07 -14.51 2.89
C HIS A 66 -8.00 -13.41 3.45
N GLY A 67 -9.15 -13.15 2.82
CA GLY A 67 -10.09 -12.11 3.27
C GLY A 67 -9.57 -10.69 3.12
N VAL A 68 -8.63 -10.45 2.20
CA VAL A 68 -8.00 -9.12 1.99
C VAL A 68 -8.29 -8.50 0.63
N ALA A 69 -8.98 -9.21 -0.27
CA ALA A 69 -9.29 -8.72 -1.62
C ALA A 69 -9.93 -7.31 -1.61
N GLU A 70 -10.93 -7.09 -0.75
CA GLU A 70 -11.66 -5.82 -0.64
C GLU A 70 -10.83 -4.66 -0.03
N ARG A 71 -9.59 -4.93 0.41
CA ARG A 71 -8.68 -3.88 0.91
C ARG A 71 -7.96 -3.16 -0.23
N PHE A 72 -8.01 -3.68 -1.45
CA PHE A 72 -7.26 -3.15 -2.59
C PHE A 72 -8.20 -2.44 -3.57
N ALA A 73 -7.94 -1.16 -3.81
CA ALA A 73 -8.72 -0.30 -4.71
C ALA A 73 -8.50 -0.63 -6.19
N ALA A 74 -7.35 -1.23 -6.53
CA ALA A 74 -7.02 -1.70 -7.87
C ALA A 74 -6.12 -2.93 -7.81
N VAL A 75 -6.27 -3.83 -8.78
CA VAL A 75 -5.50 -5.07 -8.90
C VAL A 75 -5.06 -5.28 -10.34
N GLU A 76 -3.76 -5.08 -10.59
CA GLU A 76 -3.09 -5.42 -11.84
C GLU A 76 -2.23 -6.66 -11.61
N VAL A 77 -2.49 -7.72 -12.38
CA VAL A 77 -1.73 -8.96 -12.34
C VAL A 77 -1.39 -9.38 -13.77
N GLY A 78 -0.11 -9.63 -14.03
CA GLY A 78 0.33 -10.11 -15.33
C GLY A 78 1.84 -10.05 -15.51
N TRP A 79 2.31 -10.42 -16.70
CA TRP A 79 3.73 -10.59 -17.01
C TRP A 79 4.43 -9.33 -17.55
N GLY A 80 3.74 -8.19 -17.53
CA GLY A 80 4.30 -6.90 -17.95
C GLY A 80 5.31 -6.31 -16.97
N ARG A 81 5.87 -5.16 -17.32
CA ARG A 81 6.72 -4.36 -16.43
C ARG A 81 5.92 -3.81 -15.25
N LYS A 82 6.54 -3.80 -14.06
CA LYS A 82 5.90 -3.29 -12.83
C LYS A 82 5.65 -1.80 -12.91
N SER A 83 6.61 -1.05 -13.43
CA SER A 83 6.45 0.40 -13.67
C SER A 83 5.18 0.71 -14.48
N ALA A 84 4.95 -0.02 -15.59
CA ALA A 84 3.77 0.19 -16.42
C ALA A 84 2.46 -0.13 -15.68
N ALA A 85 2.43 -1.18 -14.85
CA ALA A 85 1.27 -1.49 -14.01
C ALA A 85 1.02 -0.39 -12.96
N ILE A 86 2.08 0.06 -12.27
CA ILE A 86 1.99 1.14 -11.28
C ILE A 86 1.48 2.44 -11.90
N SER A 87 1.96 2.80 -13.10
CA SER A 87 1.45 3.97 -13.83
C SER A 87 -0.04 3.88 -14.12
N ARG A 88 -0.54 2.72 -14.62
CA ARG A 88 -1.98 2.52 -14.87
C ARG A 88 -2.80 2.58 -13.59
N ILE A 89 -2.31 1.99 -12.50
CA ILE A 89 -2.97 2.04 -11.19
C ILE A 89 -3.07 3.49 -10.72
N ALA A 90 -1.97 4.24 -10.77
CA ALA A 90 -1.91 5.63 -10.33
C ALA A 90 -2.88 6.51 -11.13
N GLU A 91 -2.90 6.35 -12.47
CA GLU A 91 -3.83 7.03 -13.37
C GLU A 91 -5.29 6.68 -13.05
N THR A 92 -5.60 5.39 -12.90
CA THR A 92 -6.95 4.90 -12.59
C THR A 92 -7.48 5.45 -11.27
N LEU A 93 -6.61 5.59 -10.27
CA LEU A 93 -6.97 6.08 -8.94
C LEU A 93 -6.81 7.60 -8.78
N GLY A 94 -6.33 8.31 -9.82
CA GLY A 94 -6.09 9.75 -9.77
C GLY A 94 -5.05 10.17 -8.73
N VAL A 95 -3.97 9.38 -8.57
CA VAL A 95 -2.89 9.65 -7.61
C VAL A 95 -1.60 10.01 -8.35
N ASP A 96 -0.99 11.13 -8.00
CA ASP A 96 0.30 11.55 -8.54
C ASP A 96 1.42 10.58 -8.14
N LEU A 97 2.35 10.29 -9.06
CA LEU A 97 3.40 9.29 -8.85
C LEU A 97 4.34 9.60 -7.66
N ASP A 98 4.50 10.87 -7.28
CA ASP A 98 5.28 11.28 -6.09
C ASP A 98 4.57 10.99 -4.76
N GLN A 99 3.29 10.61 -4.82
CA GLN A 99 2.47 10.13 -3.70
C GLN A 99 2.32 8.61 -3.70
N VAL A 100 3.03 7.90 -4.58
CA VAL A 100 2.99 6.44 -4.70
C VAL A 100 4.21 5.80 -4.02
N GLY A 101 3.94 4.76 -3.23
CA GLY A 101 4.91 3.80 -2.75
C GLY A 101 4.73 2.44 -3.43
N TYR A 102 5.80 1.69 -3.59
CA TYR A 102 5.82 0.33 -4.12
C TYR A 102 6.59 -0.60 -3.20
N ILE A 103 6.03 -1.74 -2.82
CA ILE A 103 6.70 -2.75 -1.99
C ILE A 103 6.79 -4.09 -2.71
N ASP A 104 8.00 -4.65 -2.76
CA ASP A 104 8.30 -5.91 -3.43
C ASP A 104 9.47 -6.62 -2.75
N ALA A 105 9.45 -7.95 -2.74
CA ALA A 105 10.54 -8.80 -2.29
C ALA A 105 11.72 -8.80 -3.28
N GLU A 106 11.44 -8.79 -4.59
CA GLU A 106 12.44 -8.94 -5.66
C GLU A 106 13.23 -7.64 -5.90
N PRO A 107 14.54 -7.60 -5.64
CA PRO A 107 15.36 -6.41 -5.88
C PRO A 107 15.36 -5.94 -7.33
N LEU A 108 15.25 -6.85 -8.30
CA LEU A 108 15.25 -6.48 -9.71
C LEU A 108 13.99 -5.68 -10.09
N GLU A 109 12.82 -6.08 -9.59
CA GLU A 109 11.57 -5.35 -9.83
C GLU A 109 11.59 -3.96 -9.20
N ARG A 110 12.11 -3.84 -7.97
CA ARG A 110 12.27 -2.51 -7.35
C ARG A 110 13.22 -1.62 -8.14
N SER A 111 14.31 -2.19 -8.66
CA SER A 111 15.27 -1.45 -9.51
C SER A 111 14.62 -0.97 -10.81
N GLU A 112 13.83 -1.84 -11.44
CA GLU A 112 13.05 -1.52 -12.65
C GLU A 112 12.10 -0.35 -12.42
N VAL A 113 11.33 -0.40 -11.34
CA VAL A 113 10.39 0.68 -10.96
C VAL A 113 11.14 1.97 -10.63
N ALA A 114 12.18 1.91 -9.80
CA ALA A 114 12.94 3.10 -9.41
C ALA A 114 13.62 3.79 -10.60
N HIS A 115 14.04 3.02 -11.61
CA HIS A 115 14.61 3.58 -12.84
C HIS A 115 13.54 4.22 -13.74
N ALA A 116 12.42 3.53 -13.96
CA ALA A 116 11.37 3.98 -14.86
C ALA A 116 10.50 5.10 -14.27
N LEU A 117 10.27 5.08 -12.96
CA LEU A 117 9.42 6.02 -12.21
C LEU A 117 10.18 6.56 -10.98
N PRO A 118 11.15 7.48 -11.16
CA PRO A 118 11.98 7.98 -10.06
C PRO A 118 11.23 8.67 -8.91
N GLN A 119 9.96 9.06 -9.13
CA GLN A 119 9.07 9.66 -8.13
C GLN A 119 8.48 8.60 -7.16
N VAL A 120 8.40 7.35 -7.59
CA VAL A 120 7.80 6.26 -6.81
C VAL A 120 8.80 5.77 -5.76
N ARG A 121 8.39 5.78 -4.50
CA ARG A 121 9.23 5.26 -3.40
C ARG A 121 9.18 3.74 -3.36
N CYS A 122 10.32 3.08 -3.49
CA CYS A 122 10.40 1.62 -3.47
C CYS A 122 10.86 1.08 -2.11
N TYR A 123 10.16 0.09 -1.57
CA TYR A 123 10.40 -0.54 -0.28
C TYR A 123 10.66 -2.04 -0.46
N ALA A 124 11.64 -2.58 0.26
CA ALA A 124 11.87 -4.02 0.28
C ALA A 124 10.86 -4.72 1.20
N ALA A 125 10.29 -5.85 0.77
CA ALA A 125 9.28 -6.61 1.53
C ALA A 125 9.72 -6.94 2.97
N ARG A 126 11.01 -7.20 3.21
CA ARG A 126 11.58 -7.44 4.55
C ARG A 126 11.41 -6.29 5.55
N HIS A 127 11.00 -5.10 5.10
CA HIS A 127 10.74 -3.92 5.93
C HIS A 127 9.24 -3.62 6.09
N VAL A 128 8.36 -4.57 5.73
CA VAL A 128 6.91 -4.39 5.80
C VAL A 128 6.44 -4.02 7.21
N ASP A 129 7.10 -4.53 8.25
CA ASP A 129 6.80 -4.32 9.67
C ASP A 129 7.08 -2.87 10.14
N VAL A 130 8.00 -2.18 9.48
CA VAL A 130 8.40 -0.80 9.83
C VAL A 130 7.80 0.27 8.92
N LEU A 131 7.05 -0.08 7.86
CA LEU A 131 6.41 0.89 6.95
C LEU A 131 5.60 1.95 7.70
N ALA A 132 4.80 1.51 8.68
CA ALA A 132 3.98 2.41 9.48
C ALA A 132 4.77 3.36 10.41
N ALA A 133 6.08 3.15 10.59
CA ALA A 133 6.93 4.04 11.36
C ALA A 133 7.56 5.15 10.49
N LEU A 134 7.63 4.95 9.17
CA LEU A 134 8.23 5.89 8.23
C LEU A 134 7.45 7.21 8.17
N GLN A 135 8.17 8.32 8.00
CA GLN A 135 7.60 9.65 8.10
C GLN A 135 6.57 9.92 6.99
N GLU A 136 6.81 9.44 5.78
CA GLU A 136 5.94 9.62 4.62
C GLU A 136 4.59 8.89 4.73
N PHE A 137 4.46 7.94 5.67
CA PHE A 137 3.23 7.20 5.97
C PHE A 137 2.54 7.67 7.25
N ARG A 138 3.01 8.75 7.88
CA ARG A 138 2.30 9.36 9.01
C ARG A 138 1.07 10.09 8.47
N ALA A 139 -0.06 9.94 9.15
CA ALA A 139 -1.23 10.76 8.85
C ALA A 139 -0.80 12.23 8.89
N PRO A 140 -1.29 13.10 7.98
CA PRO A 140 -1.15 14.52 8.19
C PRO A 140 -1.66 14.81 9.61
N VAL A 141 -0.85 15.48 10.43
CA VAL A 141 -1.38 16.06 11.65
C VAL A 141 -2.40 17.08 11.18
N GLY A 142 -3.66 16.68 11.13
CA GLY A 142 -4.74 17.61 10.90
C GLY A 142 -4.77 18.54 12.10
N ASP A 143 -4.72 19.84 11.85
CA ASP A 143 -5.26 20.88 12.73
C ASP A 143 -6.74 20.58 12.96
N VAL A 144 -7.05 19.55 13.73
CA VAL A 144 -8.35 19.43 14.36
C VAL A 144 -8.24 20.35 15.57
N PRO A 145 -8.85 21.56 15.55
CA PRO A 145 -8.94 22.32 16.78
C PRO A 145 -9.61 21.42 17.81
N PRO A 146 -9.15 21.43 19.07
CA PRO A 146 -9.81 20.65 20.11
C PRO A 146 -11.31 20.96 20.07
N PRO A 147 -12.19 19.95 20.26
CA PRO A 147 -13.62 20.18 20.25
C PRO A 147 -13.91 21.34 21.19
N THR A 148 -14.39 22.45 20.63
CA THR A 148 -14.73 23.62 21.42
C THR A 148 -15.93 23.20 22.25
N SER A 149 -15.68 22.91 23.53
CA SER A 149 -16.70 22.46 24.47
C SER A 149 -17.86 23.46 24.47
N PRO A 150 -19.09 23.08 24.09
CA PRO A 150 -20.23 23.97 24.18
C PRO A 150 -20.80 23.88 25.60
N MET A 151 -20.03 24.32 26.60
CA MET A 151 -20.57 24.59 27.94
C MET A 151 -19.95 25.85 28.51
N ALA A 152 -20.36 26.98 27.94
CA ALA A 152 -20.58 28.17 28.76
C ALA A 152 -21.77 27.87 29.68
N GLN A 153 -21.51 27.39 30.89
CA GLN A 153 -22.49 27.52 31.96
C GLN A 153 -22.52 29.01 32.35
N VAL A 154 -23.48 29.73 31.78
CA VAL A 154 -23.99 30.96 32.38
C VAL A 154 -24.69 30.55 33.67
N HIS A 155 -24.12 30.92 34.81
CA HIS A 155 -24.86 31.08 36.05
C HIS A 155 -24.72 32.53 36.48
N ALA A 156 -25.76 33.30 36.15
CA ALA A 156 -26.07 34.56 36.80
C ALA A 156 -27.58 34.61 37.02
N ARG A 157 -28.00 34.12 38.19
CA ARG A 157 -28.98 34.68 39.15
C ARG A 157 -29.59 33.58 40.00
#